data_AF-A0A7K6BXB8-F1
#
_entry.id   AF-A0A7K6BXB8-F1
#
_cell.length_a   1.000
_cell.length_b   1.000
_cell.length_c   1.000
_cell.angle_alpha   90.00
_cell.angle_beta   90.00
_cell.angle_gamma   90.00
#
_symmetry.space_group_name_H-M   'P 1'
#
loop_
_entity.id
_entity.type
_entity.pdbx_description
1 polymer ?
#
loop_
_entity_poly.entity_id
_entity_poly.type
_entity_poly.pdbx_seq_one_letter_code
_entity_poly.pdbx_strand_id
1 'polypeptide(L)'
;MQELVAGVEKIRFDSEADEQQQGAQPLPVPGVDSKLETGVWHFLEGDRGVQGPPRHGGAKPVVCKHWLRGLCKRGDGCDFLHDYDVTRMPECYFYSRLGECSNKDCPFLHVDVPAGTVGCPWYDRGFCRHGPQCKYKHTRRVMCANYLVGFCPEGPKCKFV
;
A
#
# COMPACT_ATOMS: atom_id res chain seq x y z
N MET A 1 -30.32 -19.30 -14.66
CA MET A 1 -31.59 -20.04 -14.59
C MET A 1 -32.45 -19.45 -13.49
N GLN A 2 -33.30 -18.46 -13.68
CA GLN A 2 -33.41 -17.36 -14.63
C GLN A 2 -34.39 -16.43 -13.91
N GLU A 3 -33.96 -15.22 -13.55
CA GLU A 3 -34.75 -14.29 -12.73
C GLU A 3 -36.12 -13.94 -13.33
N LEU A 4 -36.31 -14.23 -14.62
CA LEU A 4 -37.57 -14.10 -15.34
C LEU A 4 -38.60 -15.21 -15.04
N VAL A 5 -38.15 -16.39 -14.62
CA VAL A 5 -39.04 -17.55 -14.35
C VAL A 5 -39.38 -17.66 -12.87
N ALA A 6 -38.45 -17.27 -11.99
CA ALA A 6 -38.61 -17.29 -10.54
C ALA A 6 -37.98 -16.04 -9.91
N GLY A 7 -38.53 -14.87 -10.25
CA GLY A 7 -38.10 -13.59 -9.69
C GLY A 7 -38.45 -13.49 -8.20
N VAL A 8 -37.43 -13.44 -7.35
CA VAL A 8 -37.59 -13.32 -5.89
C VAL A 8 -37.58 -11.86 -5.41
N GLU A 9 -37.49 -10.89 -6.32
CA GLU A 9 -37.40 -9.45 -6.01
C GLU A 9 -38.58 -8.88 -5.20
N LYS A 10 -39.74 -9.55 -5.21
CA LYS A 10 -40.94 -9.15 -4.45
C LYS A 10 -41.18 -9.99 -3.19
N ILE A 11 -40.28 -10.93 -2.90
CA ILE A 11 -40.36 -11.83 -1.75
C ILE A 11 -39.35 -11.31 -0.74
N ARG A 12 -39.82 -10.96 0.46
CA ARG A 12 -38.94 -10.65 1.59
C ARG A 12 -38.63 -11.97 2.29
N PHE A 13 -37.38 -12.40 2.27
CA PHE A 13 -36.98 -13.59 3.01
C PHE A 13 -36.76 -13.25 4.49
N ASP A 14 -37.07 -14.20 5.37
CA ASP A 14 -36.80 -14.03 6.81
C ASP A 14 -35.30 -13.78 7.07
N SER A 15 -34.42 -14.34 6.24
CA SER A 15 -32.97 -14.08 6.27
C SER A 15 -32.58 -12.64 5.92
N GLU A 16 -33.39 -11.93 5.15
CA GLU A 16 -33.20 -10.50 4.84
C GLU A 16 -33.82 -9.61 5.92
N ALA A 17 -34.79 -10.13 6.68
CA ALA A 17 -35.40 -9.42 7.80
C ALA A 17 -34.53 -9.42 9.07
N ASP A 18 -33.52 -10.29 9.14
CA ASP A 18 -32.53 -10.36 10.22
C ASP A 18 -31.41 -9.32 10.07
N GLU A 19 -31.73 -8.11 9.58
CA GLU A 19 -30.82 -6.95 9.67
C GLU A 19 -30.46 -6.63 11.14
N GLN A 20 -31.28 -7.06 12.10
CA GLN A 20 -31.10 -6.83 13.52
C GLN A 20 -30.17 -7.85 14.23
N GLN A 21 -29.56 -8.80 13.52
CA GLN A 21 -28.66 -9.81 14.10
C GLN A 21 -29.27 -10.49 15.34
N GLN A 22 -30.53 -10.92 15.25
CA GLN A 22 -31.24 -11.48 16.39
C GLN A 22 -30.62 -12.83 16.78
N GLY A 23 -29.90 -12.85 17.90
CA GLY A 23 -29.21 -14.04 18.40
C GLY A 23 -27.69 -14.05 18.20
N ALA A 24 -27.10 -13.00 17.63
CA ALA A 24 -25.66 -12.83 17.63
C ALA A 24 -25.16 -12.60 19.07
N GLN A 25 -24.48 -13.60 19.64
CA GLN A 25 -23.82 -13.47 20.93
C GLN A 25 -22.42 -12.90 20.73
N PRO A 26 -21.93 -12.04 21.66
CA PRO A 26 -20.54 -11.60 21.64
C PRO A 26 -19.58 -12.80 21.63
N LEU A 27 -18.51 -12.69 20.84
CA LEU A 27 -17.50 -13.73 20.78
C LEU A 27 -16.93 -14.01 22.18
N PRO A 28 -16.79 -15.28 22.58
CA PRO A 28 -16.35 -15.66 23.93
C PRO A 28 -14.88 -15.34 24.21
N VAL A 29 -14.12 -14.92 23.19
CA VAL A 29 -12.69 -14.61 23.31
C VAL A 29 -12.42 -13.12 23.04
N PRO A 30 -11.74 -12.40 23.95
CA PRO A 30 -11.30 -11.04 23.69
C PRO A 30 -10.13 -11.03 22.68
N GLY A 31 -10.19 -10.16 21.68
CA GLY A 31 -9.06 -9.86 20.78
C GLY A 31 -9.11 -10.49 19.38
N VAL A 32 -10.24 -11.10 18.99
CA VAL A 32 -10.52 -11.47 17.60
C VAL A 32 -10.96 -10.24 16.79
N ASP A 33 -10.64 -10.21 15.50
CA ASP A 33 -11.05 -9.15 14.60
C ASP A 33 -12.56 -9.21 14.31
N SER A 34 -13.27 -8.14 14.64
CA SER A 34 -14.73 -8.06 14.55
C SER A 34 -15.27 -8.12 13.12
N LYS A 35 -14.40 -8.07 12.10
CA LYS A 35 -14.74 -8.10 10.67
C LYS A 35 -14.72 -9.49 10.03
N LEU A 36 -14.05 -10.48 10.64
CA LEU A 36 -13.92 -11.82 10.05
C LEU A 36 -15.23 -12.62 10.14
N GLU A 37 -16.11 -12.21 11.03
CA GLU A 37 -17.41 -12.85 11.26
C GLU A 37 -18.53 -11.90 10.80
N THR A 38 -18.84 -12.01 9.51
CA THR A 38 -20.14 -11.75 8.88
C THR A 38 -21.11 -10.80 9.61
N GLY A 39 -21.28 -9.60 9.05
CA GLY A 39 -22.58 -8.93 9.06
C GLY A 39 -22.85 -7.84 10.11
N VAL A 40 -21.85 -7.23 10.74
CA VAL A 40 -22.12 -6.04 11.58
C VAL A 40 -22.23 -4.78 10.71
N TRP A 41 -23.44 -4.48 10.23
CA TRP A 41 -23.76 -3.23 9.52
C TRP A 41 -24.22 -2.09 10.43
N HIS A 42 -24.61 -2.39 11.67
CA HIS A 42 -25.05 -1.40 12.65
C HIS A 42 -23.88 -0.83 13.46
N PHE A 43 -23.10 0.08 12.88
CA PHE A 43 -22.19 0.91 13.68
C PHE A 43 -21.99 2.34 13.14
N LEU A 44 -22.95 2.88 12.39
CA LEU A 44 -22.87 4.25 11.87
C LEU A 44 -23.81 5.27 12.53
N GLU A 45 -24.69 4.90 13.46
CA GLU A 45 -25.52 5.88 14.16
C GLU A 45 -25.73 5.54 15.65
N GLY A 46 -25.42 6.49 16.53
CA GLY A 46 -26.07 6.63 17.83
C GLY A 46 -25.50 5.87 19.02
N ASP A 47 -24.58 6.53 19.72
CA ASP A 47 -24.43 6.61 21.18
C ASP A 47 -25.26 5.60 22.04
N ARG A 48 -24.62 4.51 22.50
CA ARG A 48 -24.84 3.85 23.82
C ARG A 48 -23.84 2.70 24.06
N GLY A 49 -22.73 3.03 24.74
CA GLY A 49 -22.16 2.24 25.83
C GLY A 49 -21.85 0.74 25.65
N VAL A 50 -20.87 0.40 24.80
CA VAL A 50 -19.85 -0.60 25.16
C VAL A 50 -18.52 0.01 24.75
N GLN A 51 -17.66 0.29 25.73
CA GLN A 51 -16.30 0.77 25.46
C GLN A 51 -15.51 -0.38 24.83
N GLY A 52 -15.71 -0.60 23.53
CA GLY A 52 -14.69 -1.21 22.71
C GLY A 52 -13.41 -0.37 22.85
N PRO A 53 -12.22 -1.00 22.86
CA PRO A 53 -10.98 -0.26 23.00
C PRO A 53 -10.93 0.87 21.97
N PRO A 54 -10.42 2.06 22.34
CA PRO A 54 -10.44 3.22 21.46
C PRO A 54 -9.91 2.79 20.10
N ARG A 55 -10.76 2.90 19.07
CA ARG A 55 -10.30 2.81 17.69
C ARG A 55 -9.27 3.92 17.59
N HIS A 56 -7.98 3.58 17.60
CA HIS A 56 -6.93 4.50 17.23
C HIS A 56 -7.20 4.85 15.76
N GLY A 57 -8.03 5.87 15.56
CA GLY A 57 -8.66 6.30 14.32
C GLY A 57 -7.68 7.02 13.39
N GLY A 58 -6.48 6.49 13.26
CA GLY A 58 -5.59 6.81 12.15
C GLY A 58 -5.92 5.90 10.98
N ALA A 59 -5.91 6.45 9.76
CA ALA A 59 -5.93 5.63 8.55
C ALA A 59 -4.71 4.69 8.58
N LYS A 60 -4.95 3.38 8.75
CA LYS A 60 -3.88 2.38 8.76
C LYS A 60 -3.32 2.29 7.33
N PRO A 61 -2.02 2.57 7.11
CA PRO A 61 -1.49 2.81 5.76
C PRO A 61 -1.24 1.52 4.98
N VAL A 62 -0.95 0.40 5.66
CA VAL A 62 -0.50 -0.85 5.03
C VAL A 62 -1.25 -2.05 5.60
N VAL A 63 -1.55 -3.03 4.74
CA VAL A 63 -2.19 -4.30 5.10
C VAL A 63 -1.29 -5.14 6.03
N CYS A 64 -1.89 -5.70 7.09
CA CYS A 64 -1.20 -6.55 8.05
C CYS A 64 -0.79 -7.88 7.43
N LYS A 65 0.52 -8.14 7.32
CA LYS A 65 1.04 -9.42 6.81
C LYS A 65 0.61 -10.65 7.62
N HIS A 66 0.34 -10.47 8.93
CA HIS A 66 -0.06 -11.57 9.81
C HIS A 66 -1.55 -11.87 9.69
N TRP A 67 -2.37 -10.85 9.45
CA TRP A 67 -3.81 -11.00 9.24
C TRP A 67 -4.11 -11.72 7.93
N LEU A 68 -3.38 -11.43 6.85
CA LEU A 68 -3.47 -12.17 5.59
C LEU A 68 -3.27 -13.69 5.74
N ARG A 69 -2.65 -14.14 6.84
CA ARG A 69 -2.41 -15.56 7.16
C ARG A 69 -3.33 -16.08 8.26
N GLY A 70 -4.23 -15.27 8.81
CA GLY A 70 -5.06 -15.61 9.97
C GLY A 70 -4.30 -15.75 11.28
N LEU A 71 -3.08 -15.19 11.39
CA LEU A 71 -2.20 -15.34 12.55
C LEU A 71 -2.05 -14.07 13.38
N CYS A 72 -2.85 -13.04 13.10
CA CYS A 72 -2.79 -11.79 13.84
C CYS A 72 -3.47 -11.92 15.21
N LYS A 73 -2.69 -11.78 16.29
CA LYS A 73 -3.19 -11.83 17.68
C LYS A 73 -3.69 -10.49 18.22
N ARG A 74 -3.52 -9.41 17.46
CA ARG A 74 -3.83 -8.03 17.89
C ARG A 74 -5.26 -7.60 17.58
N GLY A 75 -6.02 -8.40 16.82
CA GLY A 75 -7.40 -8.11 16.43
C GLY A 75 -7.58 -6.67 15.94
N ASP A 76 -8.61 -6.00 16.45
CA ASP A 76 -8.96 -4.62 16.10
C ASP A 76 -7.89 -3.58 16.51
N GLY A 77 -7.10 -3.90 17.53
CA GLY A 77 -5.99 -3.07 18.04
C GLY A 77 -4.69 -3.17 17.24
N CYS A 78 -4.68 -3.85 16.08
CA CYS A 78 -3.49 -3.94 15.25
C CYS A 78 -3.16 -2.59 14.58
N ASP A 79 -1.89 -2.18 14.59
CA ASP A 79 -1.45 -0.95 13.90
C ASP A 79 -1.58 -1.01 12.37
N PHE A 80 -1.74 -2.21 11.81
CA PHE A 80 -1.84 -2.47 10.39
C PHE A 80 -3.28 -2.76 9.96
N LEU A 81 -3.59 -2.51 8.69
CA LEU A 81 -4.92 -2.66 8.12
C LEU A 81 -5.33 -4.14 8.05
N HIS A 82 -6.52 -4.46 8.55
CA HIS A 82 -7.17 -5.78 8.43
C HIS A 82 -8.29 -5.71 7.40
N ASP A 83 -7.94 -5.27 6.19
CA ASP A 83 -8.81 -5.24 5.02
C ASP A 83 -7.97 -5.64 3.80
N TYR A 84 -8.58 -6.38 2.87
CA TYR A 84 -7.89 -6.79 1.65
C TYR A 84 -7.93 -5.63 0.65
N ASP A 85 -6.86 -4.84 0.64
CA ASP A 85 -6.65 -3.75 -0.31
C ASP A 85 -5.32 -3.95 -1.05
N VAL A 86 -5.41 -4.25 -2.34
CA VAL A 86 -4.25 -4.51 -3.22
C VAL A 86 -3.34 -3.29 -3.34
N THR A 87 -3.87 -2.07 -3.20
CA THR A 87 -3.09 -0.83 -3.35
C THR A 87 -2.22 -0.53 -2.13
N ARG A 88 -2.63 -1.04 -0.96
CA ARG A 88 -1.97 -0.85 0.34
C ARG A 88 -1.25 -2.11 0.81
N MET A 89 -0.99 -3.05 -0.11
CA MET A 89 -0.27 -4.27 0.22
C MET A 89 1.20 -3.93 0.53
N PRO A 90 1.86 -4.60 1.50
CA PRO A 90 3.27 -4.39 1.73
C PRO A 90 4.13 -4.78 0.50
N GLU A 91 5.33 -4.21 0.43
CA GLU A 91 6.31 -4.51 -0.62
C GLU A 91 6.79 -5.97 -0.57
N CYS A 92 7.04 -6.53 -1.75
CA CYS A 92 7.58 -7.88 -1.88
C CYS A 92 9.04 -7.89 -1.45
N TYR A 93 9.34 -8.64 -0.39
CA TYR A 93 10.70 -8.79 0.12
C TYR A 93 11.67 -9.36 -0.91
N PHE A 94 11.26 -10.40 -1.65
CA PHE A 94 12.10 -11.06 -2.65
C PHE A 94 12.39 -10.13 -3.83
N TYR A 95 11.38 -9.43 -4.33
CA TYR A 95 11.56 -8.48 -5.41
C TYR A 95 12.46 -7.30 -5.01
N SER A 96 12.20 -6.71 -3.84
CA SER A 96 12.98 -5.57 -3.33
C SER A 96 14.45 -5.92 -3.06
N ARG A 97 14.74 -7.15 -2.57
CA ARG A 97 16.10 -7.58 -2.23
C ARG A 97 16.87 -8.21 -3.40
N LEU A 98 16.23 -9.13 -4.13
CA LEU A 98 16.86 -9.95 -5.16
C LEU A 98 16.62 -9.41 -6.57
N GLY A 99 15.64 -8.52 -6.76
CA GLY A 99 15.23 -8.00 -8.06
C GLY A 99 14.35 -8.96 -8.86
N GLU A 100 14.01 -10.12 -8.29
CA GLU A 100 13.18 -11.13 -8.93
C GLU A 100 12.23 -11.78 -7.91
N CYS A 101 11.00 -12.07 -8.34
CA CYS A 101 10.03 -12.82 -7.54
C CYS A 101 9.72 -14.14 -8.26
N SER A 102 9.79 -15.26 -7.53
CA SER A 102 9.48 -16.58 -8.08
C SER A 102 7.98 -16.77 -8.39
N ASN A 103 7.10 -15.99 -7.75
CA ASN A 103 5.65 -16.10 -7.90
C ASN A 103 5.15 -15.09 -8.94
N LYS A 104 4.43 -15.59 -9.96
CA LYS A 104 3.86 -14.76 -11.03
C LYS A 104 2.69 -13.90 -10.52
N ASP A 105 1.83 -14.49 -9.70
CA ASP A 105 0.70 -13.82 -9.06
C ASP A 105 1.05 -13.44 -7.61
N CYS A 106 2.10 -12.63 -7.44
CA CYS A 106 2.53 -12.17 -6.12
C CYS A 106 1.54 -11.12 -5.59
N PRO A 107 0.90 -11.33 -4.41
CA PRO A 107 0.00 -10.33 -3.84
C PRO A 107 0.72 -9.05 -3.42
N PHE A 108 2.01 -9.15 -3.08
CA PHE A 108 2.82 -8.04 -2.57
C PHE A 108 3.28 -7.10 -3.68
N LEU A 109 3.46 -5.82 -3.35
CA LEU A 109 3.84 -4.81 -4.33
C LEU A 109 5.26 -5.03 -4.85
N HIS A 110 5.39 -5.13 -6.18
CA HIS A 110 6.68 -5.09 -6.88
C HIS A 110 6.99 -3.63 -7.23
N VAL A 111 7.76 -2.96 -6.35
CA VAL A 111 8.21 -1.59 -6.60
C VAL A 111 9.52 -1.64 -7.36
N ASP A 112 9.48 -1.29 -8.63
CA ASP A 112 10.70 -1.03 -9.39
C ASP A 112 11.34 0.24 -8.83
N VAL A 113 12.48 0.11 -8.16
CA VAL A 113 13.35 1.28 -7.93
C VAL A 113 13.81 1.69 -9.32
N PRO A 114 13.32 2.81 -9.90
CA PRO A 114 13.69 3.14 -11.25
C PRO A 114 15.21 3.35 -11.27
N ALA A 115 15.88 2.68 -12.20
CA ALA A 115 17.27 2.91 -12.53
C ALA A 115 17.42 4.37 -12.98
N GLY A 116 17.57 5.30 -12.04
CA GLY A 116 17.42 6.71 -12.36
C GLY A 116 17.17 7.68 -11.20
N THR A 117 16.71 7.23 -10.03
CA THR A 117 16.43 8.19 -8.93
C THR A 117 17.72 8.73 -8.31
N VAL A 118 18.76 7.89 -8.24
CA VAL A 118 20.05 8.23 -7.64
C VAL A 118 21.07 8.50 -8.75
N GLY A 119 21.70 9.68 -8.71
CA GLY A 119 22.78 10.05 -9.61
C GLY A 119 23.98 9.13 -9.45
N CYS A 120 24.69 8.84 -10.56
CA CYS A 120 25.88 7.99 -10.54
C CYS A 120 27.08 8.73 -9.93
N PRO A 121 27.62 8.30 -8.77
CA PRO A 121 28.75 8.98 -8.14
C PRO A 121 30.05 8.96 -8.96
N TRP A 122 30.16 8.03 -9.91
CA TRP A 122 31.31 7.93 -10.82
C TRP A 122 31.16 8.85 -12.02
N TYR A 123 29.95 8.93 -12.59
CA TYR A 123 29.67 9.85 -13.70
C TYR A 123 29.71 11.31 -13.25
N ASP A 124 29.25 11.61 -12.03
CA ASP A 124 29.36 12.96 -11.45
C ASP A 124 30.82 13.39 -11.24
N ARG A 125 31.74 12.42 -11.10
CA ARG A 125 33.20 12.66 -11.09
C ARG A 125 33.82 12.75 -12.49
N GLY A 126 33.03 12.54 -13.55
CA GLY A 126 33.42 12.70 -14.94
C GLY A 126 33.24 11.45 -15.80
N PHE A 127 33.60 10.26 -15.29
CA PHE A 127 33.55 9.03 -16.09
C PHE A 127 33.05 7.84 -15.28
N CYS A 128 32.06 7.14 -15.85
CA CYS A 128 31.54 5.90 -15.30
C CYS A 128 32.02 4.71 -16.16
N ARG A 129 32.64 3.71 -15.52
CA ARG A 129 33.12 2.48 -16.17
C ARG A 129 32.01 1.70 -16.88
N HIS A 130 30.77 1.79 -16.41
CA HIS A 130 29.62 1.11 -17.00
C HIS A 130 29.02 1.84 -18.21
N GLY A 131 29.48 3.05 -18.52
CA GLY A 131 29.04 3.82 -19.68
C GLY A 131 27.50 3.98 -19.72
N PRO A 132 26.85 3.87 -20.89
CA PRO A 132 25.41 4.06 -21.02
C PRO A 132 24.58 2.95 -20.36
N GLN A 133 25.18 1.82 -19.97
CA GLN A 133 24.51 0.70 -19.30
C GLN A 133 24.56 0.81 -17.77
N CYS A 134 24.89 1.98 -17.23
CA CYS A 134 24.92 2.16 -15.78
C CYS A 134 23.51 2.13 -15.19
N LYS A 135 23.36 1.41 -14.07
CA LYS A 135 22.12 1.38 -13.26
C LYS A 135 21.74 2.76 -12.68
N TYR A 136 22.72 3.63 -12.49
CA TYR A 136 22.53 4.95 -11.89
C TYR A 136 22.31 6.04 -12.94
N LYS A 137 21.62 7.12 -12.58
CA LYS A 137 21.34 8.22 -13.52
C LYS A 137 22.63 8.94 -13.91
N HIS A 138 22.91 9.00 -15.20
CA HIS A 138 23.95 9.85 -15.76
C HIS A 138 23.34 11.20 -16.17
N THR A 139 23.61 12.26 -15.41
CA THR A 139 23.19 13.61 -15.75
C THR A 139 24.35 14.33 -16.43
N ARG A 140 24.28 14.52 -17.75
CA ARG A 140 25.33 15.23 -18.50
C ARG A 140 25.33 16.71 -18.12
N ARG A 141 26.45 17.18 -17.58
CA ARG A 141 26.71 18.61 -17.36
C ARG A 141 27.17 19.25 -18.66
N VAL A 142 26.61 20.42 -18.98
CA VAL A 142 27.00 21.21 -20.15
C VAL A 142 27.75 22.41 -19.63
N MET A 143 29.06 22.44 -19.88
CA MET A 143 29.92 23.57 -19.51
C MET A 143 29.52 24.81 -20.31
N CYS A 144 29.49 25.97 -19.66
CA CYS A 144 29.32 27.24 -20.35
C CYS A 144 30.49 27.52 -21.28
N ALA A 145 30.24 27.70 -22.59
CA ALA A 145 31.27 28.06 -23.55
C ALA A 145 31.96 29.38 -23.19
N ASN A 146 31.20 30.39 -22.75
CA ASN A 146 31.74 31.70 -22.34
C ASN A 146 32.59 31.61 -21.06
N TYR A 147 32.31 30.64 -20.18
CA TYR A 147 33.12 30.39 -18.99
C TYR A 147 34.43 29.67 -19.35
N LEU A 148 34.39 28.73 -20.29
CA LEU A 148 35.58 28.07 -20.84
C LEU A 148 36.58 29.05 -21.47
N VAL A 149 36.08 30.09 -22.13
CA VAL A 149 36.92 31.16 -22.71
C VAL A 149 37.28 32.27 -21.72
N GLY A 150 36.81 32.20 -20.46
CA GLY A 150 37.18 33.13 -19.38
C GLY A 150 36.35 34.42 -19.27
N PHE A 151 35.32 34.60 -20.10
CA PHE A 151 34.52 35.84 -20.18
C PHE A 151 33.04 35.61 -19.86
N CYS A 152 32.72 34.73 -18.91
CA CYS A 152 31.33 34.54 -18.50
C CYS A 152 30.87 35.70 -17.60
N PRO A 153 29.86 36.50 -18.00
CA PRO A 153 29.36 37.61 -17.18
C PRO A 153 28.72 37.13 -15.86
N GLU A 154 28.25 35.89 -15.81
CA GLU A 154 27.65 35.28 -14.62
C GLU A 154 28.69 34.62 -13.68
N GLY A 155 29.93 34.44 -14.17
CA GLY A 155 31.04 33.82 -13.44
C GLY A 155 30.64 32.48 -12.80
N PRO A 156 30.95 32.25 -11.50
CA PRO A 156 30.65 30.98 -10.81
C PRO A 156 29.16 30.74 -10.57
N LYS A 157 28.29 31.74 -10.83
CA LYS A 157 26.83 31.60 -10.70
C LYS A 157 26.15 31.22 -12.02
N CYS A 158 26.92 30.91 -13.07
CA CYS A 158 26.36 30.58 -14.36
C CYS A 158 25.45 29.35 -14.29
N LYS A 159 24.33 29.38 -15.01
CA LYS A 159 23.39 28.24 -15.09
C LYS A 159 24.02 26.98 -15.70
N PHE A 160 25.07 27.16 -16.52
CA PHE A 160 25.76 26.10 -17.23
C PHE A 160 27.12 25.83 -16.55
N VAL A 161 27.16 24.77 -15.73
CA VAL A 161 28.34 24.24 -15.03
C VAL A 161 28.45 22.75 -15.28
#